data_AF-A0A6V7NNI2-F1
#
_entry.id   AF-A0A6V7NNI2-F1
#
_cell.length_a   1.000
_cell.length_b   1.000
_cell.length_c   1.000
_cell.angle_alpha   90.00
_cell.angle_beta   90.00
_cell.angle_gamma   90.00
#
_symmetry.space_group_name_H-M   'P 1'
#
loop_
_entity.id
_entity.type
_entity.pdbx_description
1 polymer ?
#
loop_
_entity_poly.entity_id
_entity_poly.type
_entity_poly.pdbx_seq_one_letter_code
_entity_poly.pdbx_strand_id
1 'polypeptide(L)'
;MRDCNPSSARKEHENCKSYWSAYRLQAHAWFNCLPLARPEAKFLRRAAFLKHNLWVTPYKRDEMFPGGEFPNQNPRINEGLATWVKKNRSLEETDIVLWYIFGVTHIPRLEDWPVMPAERIGLCLCISITSSVNIPHGFFNCSPAVDVPPNTSDVEIKESGSTKLIQNTLLAKL
;
A
#
# COMPACT_ATOMS: atom_id res chain seq x y z
N MET A 1 -15.99 13.17 16.49
CA MET A 1 -15.90 13.07 15.02
C MET A 1 -16.47 14.32 14.33
N ARG A 2 -15.92 15.48 14.67
CA ARG A 2 -16.11 16.82 14.10
C ARG A 2 -14.82 17.50 14.55
N ASP A 3 -13.82 17.74 13.72
CA ASP A 3 -13.84 18.68 12.61
C ASP A 3 -12.78 18.26 11.59
N CYS A 4 -13.20 17.83 10.40
CA CYS A 4 -12.33 17.84 9.23
C CYS A 4 -13.10 18.61 8.17
N ASN A 5 -12.91 19.93 8.17
CA ASN A 5 -13.45 20.79 7.14
C ASN A 5 -12.69 20.50 5.83
N PRO A 6 -13.32 19.97 4.78
CA PRO A 6 -12.61 19.60 3.55
C PRO A 6 -11.98 20.81 2.84
N SER A 7 -12.35 22.04 3.20
CA SER A 7 -11.72 23.27 2.69
C SER A 7 -10.43 23.67 3.43
N SER A 8 -10.08 23.04 4.56
CA SER A 8 -8.81 23.28 5.26
C SER A 8 -7.68 22.33 4.82
N ALA A 9 -7.93 21.42 3.88
CA ALA A 9 -6.98 20.41 3.39
C ALA A 9 -5.82 20.98 2.54
N ARG A 10 -5.53 22.27 2.69
CA ARG A 10 -4.47 22.97 1.94
C ARG A 10 -3.56 23.67 2.93
N LYS A 11 -2.67 22.88 3.53
CA LYS A 11 -1.40 23.20 4.22
C LYS A 11 -1.08 21.99 5.09
N GLU A 12 0.08 21.38 4.88
CA GLU A 12 0.87 20.71 5.94
C GLU A 12 0.08 20.16 7.13
N HIS A 13 -0.37 18.90 7.04
CA HIS A 13 -1.19 18.30 8.10
C HIS A 13 -0.31 17.59 9.13
N GLU A 14 -0.02 18.28 10.22
CA GLU A 14 0.54 17.70 11.43
C GLU A 14 -0.56 17.18 12.35
N ASN A 15 -0.35 16.02 12.94
CA ASN A 15 -1.26 15.49 13.94
C ASN A 15 -1.08 16.16 15.31
N CYS A 16 -1.95 15.84 16.27
CA CYS A 16 -1.89 16.43 17.62
C CYS A 16 -0.61 16.12 18.42
N LYS A 17 0.27 15.26 17.89
CA LYS A 17 1.58 14.89 18.43
C LYS A 17 2.74 15.50 17.63
N SER A 18 2.46 16.47 16.75
CA SER A 18 3.44 17.16 15.89
C SER A 18 4.17 16.22 14.91
N TYR A 19 3.50 15.17 14.45
CA TYR A 19 4.01 14.33 13.37
C TYR A 19 3.30 14.63 12.06
N TRP A 20 4.07 14.59 10.98
CA TRP A 20 3.55 14.64 9.61
C TRP A 20 2.58 13.49 9.34
N SER A 21 1.41 13.82 8.82
CA SER A 21 0.45 12.83 8.34
C SER A 21 1.01 12.11 7.10
N ALA A 22 1.19 10.80 7.20
CA ALA A 22 1.80 10.01 6.14
C ALA A 22 1.22 8.59 6.08
N TYR A 23 1.34 7.99 4.90
CA TYR A 23 1.11 6.57 4.65
C TYR A 23 2.44 5.88 4.37
N ARG A 24 2.57 4.61 4.77
CA ARG A 24 3.70 3.76 4.36
C ARG A 24 3.23 2.68 3.40
N LEU A 25 3.95 2.57 2.30
CA LEU A 25 3.88 1.43 1.42
C LEU A 25 4.64 0.25 2.05
N GLN A 26 3.92 -0.80 2.44
CA GLN A 26 4.51 -2.04 2.89
C GLN A 26 4.30 -3.12 1.84
N ALA A 27 5.37 -3.38 1.10
CA ALA A 27 5.44 -4.46 0.13
C ALA A 27 6.07 -5.71 0.76
N HIS A 28 5.54 -6.89 0.45
CA HIS A 28 6.21 -8.14 0.77
C HIS A 28 7.46 -8.29 -0.09
N ALA A 29 8.59 -8.61 0.55
CA ALA A 29 9.90 -8.69 -0.10
C ALA A 29 9.93 -9.65 -1.31
N TRP A 30 9.13 -10.72 -1.26
CA TRP A 30 9.05 -11.75 -2.30
C TRP A 30 8.45 -11.26 -3.63
N PHE A 31 7.72 -10.15 -3.64
CA PHE A 31 7.08 -9.61 -4.85
C PHE A 31 7.86 -8.45 -5.49
N ASN A 32 9.00 -8.08 -4.90
CA ASN A 32 9.96 -7.11 -5.44
C ASN A 32 10.91 -7.79 -6.43
N CYS A 33 10.40 -8.29 -7.55
CA CYS A 33 11.19 -8.97 -8.55
C CYS A 33 11.68 -7.99 -9.64
N LEU A 34 13.00 -7.82 -9.73
CA LEU A 34 13.62 -7.18 -10.89
C LEU A 34 13.72 -8.19 -12.05
N PRO A 35 13.68 -7.72 -13.31
CA PRO A 35 13.80 -8.59 -14.46
C PRO A 35 15.18 -9.29 -14.47
N LEU A 36 15.18 -10.61 -14.63
CA LEU A 36 16.39 -11.43 -14.78
C LEU A 36 17.07 -11.27 -16.16
N ALA A 37 16.53 -10.41 -17.01
CA ALA A 37 17.03 -10.19 -18.35
C ALA A 37 18.22 -9.22 -18.37
N ARG A 38 19.10 -9.39 -19.35
CA ARG A 38 20.19 -8.44 -19.58
C ARG A 38 19.65 -7.05 -19.96
N PRO A 39 20.35 -5.96 -19.64
CA PRO A 39 19.91 -4.59 -19.94
C PRO A 39 19.56 -4.34 -21.41
N GLU A 40 20.16 -5.08 -22.34
CA GLU A 40 19.97 -4.98 -23.79
C GLU A 40 18.74 -5.75 -24.30
N ALA A 41 18.03 -6.46 -23.42
CA ALA A 41 16.88 -7.26 -23.81
C ALA A 41 15.81 -6.40 -24.52
N LYS A 42 15.34 -6.90 -25.67
CA LYS A 42 14.41 -6.14 -26.54
C LYS A 42 13.12 -5.73 -25.83
N PHE A 43 12.62 -6.53 -24.89
CA PHE A 43 11.41 -6.19 -24.16
C PHE A 43 11.63 -5.05 -23.15
N LEU A 44 12.82 -4.93 -22.55
CA LEU A 44 13.16 -3.84 -21.64
C LEU A 44 13.23 -2.47 -22.34
N ARG A 45 13.34 -2.45 -23.67
CA ARG A 45 13.21 -1.21 -24.46
C ARG A 45 11.80 -0.63 -24.39
N ARG A 46 10.78 -1.48 -24.26
CA ARG A 46 9.36 -1.10 -24.16
C ARG A 46 8.86 -1.08 -22.72
N ALA A 47 9.36 -2.00 -21.90
CA ALA A 47 8.99 -2.16 -20.49
C ALA A 47 10.09 -1.63 -19.56
N ALA A 48 10.60 -0.43 -19.85
CA ALA A 48 11.69 0.17 -19.07
C ALA A 48 11.28 0.47 -17.61
N PHE A 49 9.98 0.59 -17.32
CA PHE A 49 9.43 0.74 -15.98
C PHE A 49 9.75 -0.46 -15.05
N LEU A 50 10.06 -1.64 -15.61
CA LEU A 50 10.46 -2.82 -14.83
C LEU A 50 11.85 -2.69 -14.19
N LYS A 51 12.64 -1.66 -14.53
CA LYS A 51 14.00 -1.48 -14.00
C LYS A 51 14.03 -1.09 -12.52
N HIS A 52 12.93 -0.54 -11.99
CA HIS A 52 12.80 -0.17 -10.60
C HIS A 52 11.43 -0.59 -10.07
N ASN A 53 11.38 -0.99 -8.81
CA ASN A 53 10.14 -1.40 -8.15
C ASN A 53 9.27 -0.20 -7.74
N LEU A 54 9.85 0.98 -7.61
CA LEU A 54 9.15 2.19 -7.19
C LEU A 54 9.57 3.37 -8.06
N TRP A 55 8.59 4.13 -8.53
CA TRP A 55 8.80 5.39 -9.22
C TRP A 55 7.82 6.43 -8.67
N VAL A 56 8.26 7.68 -8.65
CA VAL A 56 7.44 8.82 -8.24
C VAL A 56 7.55 9.89 -9.31
N THR A 57 6.42 10.41 -9.75
CA THR A 57 6.33 11.48 -10.75
C THR A 57 5.33 12.53 -10.31
N PRO A 58 5.53 13.82 -10.62
CA PRO A 58 4.46 14.80 -10.48
C PRO A 58 3.27 14.41 -11.34
N TYR A 59 2.06 14.66 -10.86
CA TYR A 59 0.84 14.39 -11.57
C TYR A 59 0.79 15.15 -12.90
N LYS A 60 0.49 14.43 -13.97
CA LYS A 60 0.22 14.99 -15.28
C LYS A 60 -0.85 14.16 -15.98
N ARG A 61 -1.89 14.82 -16.48
CA ARG A 61 -3.09 14.14 -17.02
C ARG A 61 -2.79 13.21 -18.20
N ASP A 62 -1.80 13.49 -19.02
CA ASP A 62 -1.39 12.69 -20.19
C ASP A 62 -0.42 11.55 -19.85
N GLU A 63 0.11 11.48 -18.63
CA GLU A 63 1.09 10.47 -18.21
C GLU A 63 0.39 9.27 -17.54
N MET A 64 -0.42 8.53 -18.31
CA MET A 64 -1.28 7.45 -17.80
C MET A 64 -0.65 6.04 -17.87
N PHE A 65 0.15 5.76 -18.90
CA PHE A 65 0.63 4.41 -19.20
C PHE A 65 2.15 4.29 -19.00
N PRO A 66 2.65 3.46 -18.05
CA PRO A 66 4.06 3.42 -17.71
C PRO A 66 4.96 2.87 -18.82
N GLY A 67 4.40 2.10 -19.76
CA GLY A 67 5.07 1.59 -20.97
C GLY A 67 4.79 2.38 -22.24
N GLY A 68 4.08 3.52 -22.16
CA GLY A 68 3.58 4.26 -23.31
C GLY A 68 2.16 3.86 -23.73
N GLU A 69 1.53 4.70 -24.56
CA GLU A 69 0.13 4.56 -24.97
C GLU A 69 -0.11 3.39 -25.94
N PHE A 70 0.87 3.10 -26.79
CA PHE A 70 0.78 2.05 -27.81
C PHE A 70 1.81 0.96 -27.53
N PRO A 71 1.53 -0.05 -26.68
CA PRO A 71 2.54 -1.05 -26.30
C PRO A 71 2.78 -2.13 -27.37
N ASN A 72 1.80 -2.41 -28.24
CA ASN A 72 1.88 -3.50 -29.20
C ASN A 72 2.90 -3.20 -30.31
N GLN A 73 3.93 -4.04 -30.42
CA GLN A 73 5.02 -3.94 -31.42
C GLN A 73 5.60 -2.54 -31.61
N ASN A 74 5.58 -1.69 -30.57
CA ASN A 74 5.98 -0.30 -30.68
C ASN A 74 7.44 -0.19 -31.13
N PRO A 75 7.72 0.43 -32.31
CA PRO A 75 9.08 0.65 -32.76
C PRO A 75 9.75 1.83 -32.02
N ARG A 76 8.96 2.70 -31.38
CA ARG A 76 9.45 3.87 -30.66
C ARG A 76 10.16 3.42 -29.39
N ILE A 77 11.23 4.14 -29.07
CA ILE A 77 12.07 3.92 -27.89
C ILE A 77 11.91 5.15 -27.01
N ASN A 78 11.97 4.96 -25.69
CA ASN A 78 11.83 6.04 -24.70
C ASN A 78 10.42 6.62 -24.59
N GLU A 79 9.39 5.77 -24.55
CA GLU A 79 8.04 6.17 -24.11
C GLU A 79 7.76 5.65 -22.69
N GLY A 80 6.85 6.33 -21.98
CA GLY A 80 6.43 5.95 -20.63
C GLY A 80 7.31 6.48 -19.50
N LEU A 81 7.26 5.78 -18.37
CA LEU A 81 7.72 6.22 -17.06
C LEU A 81 9.22 6.55 -17.02
N ALA A 82 10.04 5.72 -17.67
CA ALA A 82 11.48 5.91 -17.75
C ALA A 82 11.88 7.21 -18.48
N THR A 83 10.98 7.79 -19.29
CA THR A 83 11.21 9.07 -19.97
C THR A 83 10.66 10.23 -19.16
N TRP A 84 9.55 10.06 -18.48
CA TRP A 84 8.96 11.11 -17.63
C TRP A 84 9.88 11.49 -16.47
N VAL A 85 10.53 10.49 -15.86
CA VAL A 85 11.46 10.71 -14.73
C VAL A 85 12.74 11.40 -15.16
N LYS A 86 13.22 11.20 -16.40
CA LYS A 86 14.39 11.93 -16.93
C LYS A 86 14.20 13.45 -16.97
N LYS A 87 12.96 13.94 -16.95
CA LYS A 87 12.66 15.38 -16.89
C LYS A 87 13.04 16.00 -15.53
N ASN A 88 13.32 15.19 -14.51
CA ASN A 88 13.76 15.59 -13.17
C ASN A 88 12.96 16.76 -12.58
N ARG A 89 11.62 16.66 -12.65
CA ARG A 89 10.72 17.68 -12.14
C ARG A 89 10.69 17.62 -10.61
N SER A 90 10.49 18.77 -9.95
CA SER A 90 10.34 18.82 -8.49
C SER A 90 9.13 18.00 -8.03
N LEU A 91 9.29 17.30 -6.91
CA LEU A 91 8.24 16.52 -6.24
C LEU A 91 7.72 17.22 -4.97
N GLU A 92 8.45 18.21 -4.47
CA GLU A 92 8.12 18.91 -3.22
C GLU A 92 6.85 19.75 -3.39
N GLU A 93 5.91 19.61 -2.44
CA GLU A 93 4.64 20.36 -2.42
C GLU A 93 3.80 20.26 -3.70
N THR A 94 4.01 19.20 -4.49
CA THR A 94 3.23 18.94 -5.71
C THR A 94 2.30 17.76 -5.54
N ASP A 95 1.27 17.71 -6.37
CA ASP A 95 0.49 16.48 -6.55
C ASP A 95 1.39 15.45 -7.23
N ILE A 96 1.52 14.27 -6.62
CA ILE A 96 2.42 13.21 -7.04
C ILE A 96 1.68 11.92 -7.29
N VAL A 97 2.21 11.14 -8.22
CA VAL A 97 1.76 9.78 -8.54
C VAL A 97 2.87 8.81 -8.19
N LEU A 98 2.52 7.82 -7.37
CA LEU A 98 3.40 6.72 -7.00
C LEU A 98 3.08 5.50 -7.87
N TRP A 99 4.10 5.01 -8.56
CA TRP A 99 4.01 3.82 -9.40
C TRP A 99 4.82 2.70 -8.73
N TYR A 100 4.11 1.71 -8.20
CA TYR A 100 4.73 0.54 -7.60
C TYR A 100 4.63 -0.67 -8.53
N ILE A 101 5.78 -1.22 -8.88
CA ILE A 101 5.93 -2.37 -9.76
C ILE A 101 6.24 -3.57 -8.88
N PHE A 102 5.39 -4.58 -8.99
CA PHE A 102 5.59 -5.87 -8.35
C PHE A 102 5.38 -6.96 -9.40
N GLY A 103 5.96 -8.12 -9.15
CA GLY A 103 5.85 -9.27 -10.04
C GLY A 103 6.30 -10.55 -9.35
N VAL A 104 6.06 -11.67 -10.01
CA VAL A 104 6.52 -12.99 -9.58
C VAL A 104 7.36 -13.59 -10.69
N THR A 105 8.55 -14.05 -10.34
CA THR A 105 9.35 -14.92 -11.21
C THR A 105 8.81 -16.35 -11.06
N HIS A 106 7.90 -16.74 -11.96
CA HIS A 106 7.29 -18.07 -11.91
C HIS A 106 8.29 -19.14 -12.34
N ILE A 107 8.64 -20.02 -11.39
CA ILE A 107 9.38 -21.27 -11.64
C ILE A 107 8.35 -22.39 -11.56
N PRO A 108 7.93 -22.97 -12.70
CA PRO A 108 6.87 -23.97 -12.71
C PRO A 108 7.20 -25.18 -11.84
N ARG A 109 6.22 -25.62 -11.05
CA ARG A 109 6.31 -26.83 -10.24
C ARG A 109 5.39 -27.92 -10.77
N LEU A 110 5.57 -29.16 -10.31
CA LEU A 110 4.75 -30.29 -10.77
C LEU A 110 3.27 -30.10 -10.39
N GLU A 111 3.01 -29.43 -9.26
CA GLU A 111 1.67 -29.14 -8.76
C GLU A 111 0.92 -28.10 -9.61
N ASP A 112 1.62 -27.36 -10.48
CA ASP A 112 0.99 -26.38 -11.37
C ASP A 112 0.29 -27.07 -12.56
N TRP A 113 0.45 -28.40 -12.72
CA TRP A 113 -0.15 -29.21 -13.77
C TRP A 113 -1.29 -30.09 -13.23
N PRO A 114 -2.43 -30.24 -13.96
CA PRO A 114 -2.79 -29.63 -15.25
C PRO A 114 -3.39 -28.22 -15.14
N VAL A 115 -3.70 -27.79 -13.92
CA VAL A 115 -4.28 -26.47 -13.65
C VAL A 115 -3.52 -25.86 -12.48
N MET A 116 -2.95 -24.69 -12.72
CA MET A 116 -2.19 -23.96 -11.71
C MET A 116 -3.10 -23.54 -10.54
N PRO A 117 -2.73 -23.86 -9.28
CA PRO A 117 -3.41 -23.32 -8.11
C PRO A 117 -3.28 -21.80 -8.01
N ALA A 118 -4.23 -21.14 -7.35
CA ALA A 118 -4.22 -19.68 -7.22
C ALA A 118 -3.04 -19.20 -6.36
N GLU A 119 -2.18 -18.36 -6.95
CA GLU A 119 -1.14 -17.61 -6.23
C GLU A 119 -1.67 -16.22 -5.84
N ARG A 120 -1.38 -15.78 -4.62
CA ARG A 120 -1.84 -14.49 -4.08
C ARG A 120 -0.68 -13.54 -3.88
N ILE A 121 -0.82 -12.35 -4.44
CA ILE A 121 0.10 -11.23 -4.27
C ILE A 121 -0.68 -10.09 -3.63
N GLY A 122 -0.07 -9.47 -2.62
CA GLY A 122 -0.70 -8.41 -1.84
C GLY A 122 0.25 -7.24 -1.56
N LEU A 123 -0.34 -6.05 -1.51
CA LEU A 123 0.31 -4.81 -1.13
C LEU A 123 -0.53 -4.16 -0.04
N CYS A 124 0.12 -3.67 1.02
CA CYS A 124 -0.57 -2.97 2.08
C CYS A 124 -0.10 -1.51 2.15
N LEU A 125 -1.06 -0.58 2.15
CA LEU A 125 -0.82 0.80 2.55
C LEU A 125 -1.13 0.90 4.04
N CYS A 126 -0.08 0.93 4.85
CA CYS A 126 -0.19 0.91 6.29
C CYS A 126 -0.27 2.34 6.84
N ILE A 127 -1.22 2.53 7.75
CA ILE A 127 -1.24 3.62 8.72
C ILE A 127 -0.86 3.00 10.06
N SER A 128 0.36 3.24 10.54
CA SER A 128 0.81 2.80 11.87
C SER A 128 0.84 3.97 12.88
N ILE A 129 0.02 3.81 13.92
CA ILE A 129 -0.11 4.72 15.07
C ILE A 129 0.96 4.49 16.15
N THR A 130 1.87 3.53 15.97
CA THR A 130 2.86 3.12 16.98
C THR A 130 4.28 3.53 16.60
N SER A 131 4.83 4.46 17.38
CA SER A 131 6.19 5.01 17.29
C SER A 131 7.27 4.03 17.82
N SER A 132 7.22 2.76 17.43
CA SER A 132 8.28 1.80 17.76
C SER A 132 8.79 1.13 16.49
N VAL A 133 9.46 1.95 15.70
CA VAL A 133 10.55 1.72 14.71
C VAL A 133 10.42 2.86 13.68
N ASN A 134 10.79 4.05 14.15
CA ASN A 134 11.33 5.19 13.40
C ASN A 134 10.68 5.66 12.08
N ILE A 135 9.37 5.48 11.88
CA ILE A 135 8.55 6.44 11.12
C ILE A 135 7.14 6.43 11.75
N PRO A 136 6.69 7.51 12.41
CA PRO A 136 5.31 7.64 12.87
C PRO A 136 4.40 7.88 11.67
N HIS A 137 3.38 7.04 11.44
CA HIS A 137 2.42 7.23 10.35
C HIS A 137 1.15 7.84 10.94
N GLY A 138 1.28 9.12 11.21
CA GLY A 138 0.38 9.89 12.05
C GLY A 138 -0.88 10.39 11.35
N PHE A 139 -1.46 9.66 10.38
CA PHE A 139 -2.63 10.16 9.65
C PHE A 139 -3.85 10.41 10.56
N PHE A 140 -4.00 9.61 11.61
CA PHE A 140 -5.06 9.79 12.61
C PHE A 140 -4.47 10.06 14.00
N ASN A 141 -5.18 10.85 14.81
CA ASN A 141 -4.81 11.15 16.19
C ASN A 141 -4.98 9.94 17.14
N CYS A 142 -5.87 9.01 16.79
CA CYS A 142 -6.16 7.77 17.51
C CYS A 142 -6.56 6.68 16.50
N SER A 143 -6.75 5.44 16.98
CA SER A 143 -7.22 4.34 16.11
C SER A 143 -8.57 4.73 15.46
N PRO A 144 -8.70 4.73 14.12
CA PRO A 144 -9.95 5.08 13.44
C PRO A 144 -11.07 4.06 13.70
N ALA A 145 -10.72 2.87 14.18
CA ALA A 145 -11.67 1.79 14.47
C ALA A 145 -12.09 1.71 15.96
N VAL A 146 -11.70 2.68 16.79
CA VAL A 146 -11.97 2.63 18.25
C VAL A 146 -13.46 2.65 18.58
N ASP A 147 -14.27 3.34 17.78
CA ASP A 147 -15.71 3.49 17.99
C ASP A 147 -16.56 2.50 17.16
N VAL A 148 -15.92 1.49 16.54
CA VAL A 148 -16.64 0.52 15.70
C VAL A 148 -17.33 -0.50 16.60
N PRO A 149 -18.68 -0.57 16.61
CA PRO A 149 -19.38 -1.57 17.40
C PRO A 149 -19.10 -2.98 16.86
N PRO A 150 -19.07 -4.01 17.74
CA PRO A 150 -18.98 -5.39 17.28
C PRO A 150 -20.20 -5.73 16.41
N ASN A 151 -20.03 -6.71 15.52
CA ASN A 151 -21.16 -7.20 14.74
C ASN A 151 -22.19 -7.87 15.69
N THR A 152 -23.47 -7.86 15.31
CA THR A 152 -24.55 -8.40 16.14
C THR A 152 -24.44 -9.91 16.37
N SER A 153 -23.83 -10.66 15.45
CA SER A 153 -23.61 -12.12 15.57
C SER A 153 -22.54 -12.49 16.62
N ASP A 154 -21.58 -11.62 16.91
CA ASP A 154 -20.54 -11.85 17.93
C ASP A 154 -21.07 -11.66 19.36
N VAL A 155 -22.20 -10.96 19.51
CA VAL A 155 -22.87 -10.73 20.80
C VAL A 155 -23.64 -11.98 21.24
N GLU A 156 -24.28 -12.69 20.31
CA GLU A 156 -25.07 -13.90 20.62
C GLU A 156 -24.20 -15.07 21.12
N ILE A 157 -22.97 -15.24 20.60
CA ILE A 157 -22.06 -16.31 21.05
C ILE A 157 -21.63 -16.11 22.51
N LYS A 158 -21.57 -14.85 22.98
CA LYS A 158 -21.20 -14.53 24.35
C LYS A 158 -22.35 -14.73 25.34
N GLU A 159 -23.59 -14.68 24.89
CA GLU A 159 -24.77 -14.96 25.70
C GLU A 159 -25.15 -16.46 25.71
N SER A 160 -24.83 -17.22 24.65
CA SER A 160 -25.14 -18.66 24.57
C SER A 160 -24.15 -19.58 25.30
N GLY A 161 -23.05 -19.04 25.83
CA GLY A 161 -21.97 -19.79 26.49
C GLY A 161 -22.06 -19.82 28.02
N SER A 162 -23.20 -20.21 28.60
CA SER A 162 -23.27 -20.50 30.04
C SER A 162 -22.89 -21.95 30.32
N THR A 163 -21.69 -22.17 30.88
CA THR A 163 -21.42 -23.37 31.66
C THR A 163 -20.64 -23.02 32.94
N LYS A 164 -21.41 -23.00 34.04
CA LYS A 164 -21.05 -23.24 35.46
C LYS A 164 -20.41 -22.11 36.29
N LEU A 165 -21.31 -21.42 36.99
CA LEU A 165 -21.30 -21.08 38.42
C LEU A 165 -20.05 -21.49 39.23
N ILE A 166 -19.24 -20.52 39.64
CA ILE A 166 -18.61 -20.52 40.97
C ILE A 166 -18.82 -19.10 41.53
N GLN A 167 -19.78 -18.99 42.45
CA GLN A 167 -19.90 -17.83 43.32
C GLN A 167 -18.67 -17.79 44.23
N ASN A 168 -17.93 -16.69 44.21
CA ASN A 168 -17.15 -16.25 45.36
C ASN A 168 -17.44 -14.78 45.60
N THR A 169 -18.54 -14.54 46.32
CA THR A 169 -18.81 -13.28 46.99
C THR A 169 -18.25 -13.42 48.41
N LEU A 170 -17.16 -12.72 48.75
CA LEU A 170 -16.82 -12.40 50.14
C LEU A 170 -15.90 -11.17 50.19
N LEU A 171 -16.50 -10.07 50.65
CA LEU A 171 -15.94 -8.98 51.47
C LEU A 171 -14.60 -8.33 51.05
N ALA A 172 -14.68 -7.05 50.69
CA ALA A 172 -14.09 -5.98 51.52
C ALA A 172 -14.61 -4.60 51.06
N LYS A 173 -15.57 -4.05 51.81
CA LYS A 173 -15.58 -2.62 52.10
C LYS A 173 -14.62 -2.43 53.28
N LEU A 174 -13.54 -1.70 53.04
CA LEU A 174 -12.90 -0.73 53.95
C LEU A 174 -12.00 0.15 53.10
#